data_AF-A0A7Y5Q0M0-F1
#
_entry.id   AF-A0A7Y5Q0M0-F1
#
_cell.length_a   1.000
_cell.length_b   1.000
_cell.length_c   1.000
_cell.angle_alpha   90.00
_cell.angle_beta   90.00
_cell.angle_gamma   90.00
#
_symmetry.space_group_name_H-M   'P 1'
#
loop_
_entity.id
_entity.type
_entity.pdbx_description
1 polymer ?
#
loop_
_entity_poly.entity_id
_entity_poly.type
_entity_poly.pdbx_seq_one_letter_code
_entity_poly.pdbx_strand_id
1 'polypeptide(L)'
;MLALALALALAPQNGDVKGEEQPPLREEWRVPAPKPLSPEEALQSFRLAPGLKVELVAAEPLVVAPVCATFDEYGDLWVCEMRTYMRDADATGEAEPGNAVVVLRDNDGDGRMDER
;
A
#
# COMPACT_ATOMS: atom_id res chain seq x y z
N MET A 1 16.52 -47.72 -15.07
CA MET A 1 16.23 -46.28 -14.87
C MET A 1 14.73 -46.11 -15.01
N LEU A 2 14.01 -46.04 -13.89
CA LEU A 2 12.57 -45.82 -13.87
C LEU A 2 12.34 -44.33 -13.63
N ALA A 3 11.90 -43.59 -14.64
CA ALA A 3 11.57 -42.18 -14.50
C ALA A 3 10.14 -42.08 -13.96
N LEU A 4 10.01 -41.71 -12.68
CA LEU A 4 8.74 -41.35 -12.07
C LEU A 4 8.49 -39.87 -12.35
N ALA A 5 7.63 -39.55 -13.31
CA ALA A 5 7.15 -38.20 -13.54
C ALA A 5 6.03 -37.92 -12.53
N LEU A 6 6.34 -37.14 -11.48
CA LEU A 6 5.34 -36.59 -10.58
C LEU A 6 4.68 -35.40 -11.29
N ALA A 7 3.52 -35.62 -11.89
CA ALA A 7 2.66 -34.55 -12.37
C ALA A 7 2.06 -33.83 -11.15
N LEU A 8 2.64 -32.70 -10.76
CA LEU A 8 2.03 -31.79 -9.80
C LEU A 8 0.80 -31.20 -10.50
N ALA A 9 -0.39 -31.61 -10.09
CA ALA A 9 -1.62 -30.98 -10.55
C ALA A 9 -1.58 -29.52 -10.11
N LEU A 10 -1.32 -28.61 -11.06
CA LEU A 10 -1.63 -27.20 -10.94
C LEU A 10 -3.15 -27.10 -10.87
N ALA A 11 -3.73 -27.28 -9.68
CA ALA A 11 -5.06 -26.75 -9.43
C ALA A 11 -4.90 -25.22 -9.55
N PRO A 12 -5.49 -24.56 -10.56
CA PRO A 12 -5.56 -23.11 -10.53
C PRO A 12 -6.24 -22.73 -9.22
N GLN A 13 -5.73 -21.70 -8.55
CA GLN A 13 -6.38 -21.14 -7.38
C GLN A 13 -7.71 -20.54 -7.86
N ASN A 14 -8.78 -21.33 -7.82
CA ASN A 14 -10.14 -20.81 -7.92
C ASN A 14 -10.34 -20.00 -6.65
N GLY A 15 -10.22 -18.69 -6.76
CA GLY A 15 -10.60 -17.78 -5.68
C GLY A 15 -12.08 -17.95 -5.34
N ASP A 16 -12.53 -17.15 -4.37
CA ASP A 16 -13.88 -17.25 -3.83
C ASP A 16 -14.94 -17.12 -4.92
N VAL A 17 -15.92 -18.02 -4.92
CA VAL A 17 -17.01 -18.02 -5.90
C VAL A 17 -18.15 -17.14 -5.38
N LYS A 18 -18.73 -16.31 -6.24
CA LYS A 18 -19.90 -15.50 -5.88
C LYS A 18 -21.04 -16.39 -5.36
N GLY A 19 -21.46 -16.18 -4.11
CA GLY A 19 -22.51 -16.95 -3.44
C GLY A 19 -22.03 -18.16 -2.64
N GLU A 20 -20.71 -18.40 -2.60
CA GLU A 20 -20.10 -19.35 -1.69
C GLU A 20 -20.07 -18.77 -0.26
N GLU A 21 -20.59 -19.51 0.70
CA GLU A 21 -20.46 -19.16 2.11
C GLU A 21 -19.04 -19.47 2.58
N GLN A 22 -18.26 -18.42 2.86
CA GLN A 22 -16.93 -18.58 3.44
C GLN A 22 -17.05 -19.08 4.88
N PRO A 23 -16.32 -20.15 5.27
CA PRO A 23 -16.27 -20.56 6.66
C PRO A 23 -15.70 -19.42 7.52
N PRO A 24 -16.14 -19.29 8.79
CA PRO A 24 -15.60 -18.28 9.67
C PRO A 24 -14.09 -18.45 9.82
N LEU A 25 -13.38 -17.33 10.00
CA LEU A 25 -11.97 -17.35 10.37
C LEU A 25 -11.77 -18.27 11.58
N ARG A 26 -10.78 -19.15 11.50
CA ARG A 26 -10.42 -19.98 12.64
C ARG A 26 -9.95 -19.09 13.79
N GLU A 27 -10.30 -19.44 15.02
CA GLU A 27 -9.98 -18.61 16.19
C GLU A 27 -8.47 -18.42 16.34
N GLU A 28 -7.66 -19.44 15.99
CA GLU A 28 -6.21 -19.33 16.00
C GLU A 28 -5.63 -18.32 14.99
N TRP A 29 -6.42 -17.90 13.99
CA TRP A 29 -6.02 -16.89 12.99
C TRP A 29 -6.50 -15.49 13.34
N ARG A 30 -7.33 -15.34 14.38
CA ARG A 30 -7.75 -14.03 14.86
C ARG A 30 -6.59 -13.34 15.57
N VAL A 31 -5.86 -12.56 14.79
CA VAL A 31 -4.91 -11.59 15.32
C VAL A 31 -5.63 -10.28 15.64
N PRO A 32 -5.28 -9.59 16.74
CA PRO A 32 -5.80 -8.26 17.00
C PRO A 32 -5.42 -7.32 15.85
N ALA A 33 -6.28 -6.33 15.59
CA ALA A 33 -5.98 -5.31 14.59
C ALA A 33 -4.64 -4.62 14.95
N PRO A 34 -3.72 -4.47 13.98
CA PRO A 34 -2.47 -3.78 14.24
C PRO A 34 -2.76 -2.33 14.59
N LYS A 35 -2.04 -1.79 15.58
CA LYS A 35 -2.08 -0.35 15.87
C LYS A 35 -1.30 0.37 14.76
N PRO A 36 -1.92 1.30 14.01
CA PRO A 36 -1.18 2.14 13.07
C PRO A 36 -0.12 2.97 13.81
N LEU A 37 1.05 3.10 13.20
CA LEU A 37 2.13 3.96 13.71
C LEU A 37 1.93 5.39 13.24
N SER A 38 2.34 6.38 14.03
CA SER A 38 2.54 7.74 13.50
C SER A 38 3.66 7.74 12.45
N PRO A 39 3.75 8.75 11.57
CA PRO A 39 4.86 8.85 10.62
C PRO A 39 6.24 8.80 11.30
N GLU A 40 6.39 9.43 12.46
CA GLU A 40 7.62 9.44 13.26
C GLU A 40 7.92 8.07 13.87
N GLU A 41 6.89 7.38 14.39
CA GLU A 41 7.03 6.02 14.93
C GLU A 41 7.40 5.03 13.80
N ALA A 42 6.79 5.17 12.62
CA ALA A 42 7.10 4.35 11.45
C ALA A 42 8.54 4.55 10.99
N LEU A 43 9.03 5.81 10.96
CA LEU A 43 10.40 6.13 10.60
C LEU A 43 11.43 5.40 11.50
N GLN A 44 11.13 5.29 12.79
CA GLN A 44 11.99 4.58 13.76
C GLN A 44 11.97 3.05 13.60
N SER A 45 10.97 2.50 12.90
CA SER A 45 10.82 1.05 12.69
C SER A 45 11.68 0.51 11.55
N PHE A 46 12.18 1.37 10.65
CA PHE A 46 12.98 0.95 9.51
C PHE A 46 14.36 0.43 9.94
N ARG A 47 14.79 -0.64 9.28
CA ARG A 47 16.16 -1.17 9.38
C ARG A 47 16.89 -0.91 8.08
N LEU A 48 17.99 -0.17 8.16
CA LEU A 48 18.75 0.26 6.98
C LEU A 48 20.10 -0.42 6.91
N ALA A 49 20.61 -0.57 5.69
CA ALA A 49 22.00 -0.95 5.48
C ALA A 49 22.94 0.19 5.93
N PRO A 50 24.18 -0.11 6.35
CA PRO A 50 25.14 0.93 6.72
C PRO A 50 25.34 1.97 5.61
N GLY A 51 25.33 3.25 5.98
CA GLY A 51 25.52 4.38 5.06
C GLY A 51 24.24 4.90 4.40
N LEU A 52 23.08 4.29 4.65
CA LEU A 52 21.78 4.81 4.18
C LEU A 52 21.06 5.61 5.27
N LYS A 53 20.27 6.59 4.84
CA LYS A 53 19.36 7.39 5.66
C LYS A 53 17.96 7.34 5.04
N VAL A 54 16.93 7.35 5.88
CA VAL A 54 15.54 7.49 5.48
C VAL A 54 14.98 8.76 6.12
N GLU A 55 14.18 9.50 5.37
CA GLU A 55 13.57 10.75 5.80
C GLU A 55 12.09 10.76 5.44
N LEU A 56 11.29 11.45 6.25
CA LEU A 56 9.88 11.64 5.99
C LEU A 56 9.70 12.86 5.08
N VAL A 57 9.20 12.65 3.86
CA VAL A 57 8.98 13.71 2.86
C VAL A 57 7.54 14.22 2.84
N ALA A 58 6.56 13.34 3.07
CA ALA A 58 5.13 13.66 3.14
C ALA A 58 4.40 12.57 3.93
N ALA A 59 3.31 12.95 4.60
CA ALA A 59 2.38 12.05 5.29
C ALA A 59 0.96 12.63 5.21
N GLU A 60 -0.03 11.90 5.73
CA GLU A 60 -1.38 12.43 5.88
C GLU A 60 -1.38 13.76 6.68
N PRO A 61 -2.15 14.77 6.25
CA PRO A 61 -3.17 14.75 5.20
C PRO A 61 -2.68 15.14 3.79
N LEU A 62 -1.39 15.41 3.58
CA LEU A 62 -0.86 15.86 2.29
C LEU A 62 -0.97 14.79 1.20
N VAL A 63 -0.79 13.52 1.58
CA VAL A 63 -0.88 12.37 0.67
C VAL A 63 -1.78 11.30 1.27
N VAL A 64 -2.57 10.63 0.43
CA VAL A 64 -3.49 9.55 0.81
C VAL A 64 -3.42 8.41 -0.19
N ALA A 65 -3.16 7.19 0.29
CA ALA A 65 -3.06 5.98 -0.54
C ALA A 65 -2.13 6.11 -1.76
N PRO A 66 -0.85 6.52 -1.58
CA PRO A 66 0.10 6.69 -2.67
C PRO A 66 0.47 5.35 -3.32
N VAL A 67 0.49 5.29 -4.66
CA VAL A 67 0.91 4.10 -5.43
C VAL A 67 2.10 4.34 -6.34
N CYS A 68 2.25 5.56 -6.86
CA CYS A 68 3.44 6.01 -7.59
C CYS A 68 3.77 7.46 -7.23
N ALA A 69 5.05 7.81 -7.24
CA ALA A 69 5.49 9.19 -7.07
C ALA A 69 6.75 9.51 -7.88
N THR A 70 6.91 10.77 -8.28
CA THR A 70 8.12 11.30 -8.92
C THR A 70 8.30 12.76 -8.59
N PHE A 71 9.55 13.21 -8.51
CA PHE A 71 9.87 14.65 -8.48
C PHE A 71 9.92 15.19 -9.91
N ASP A 72 9.52 16.45 -10.08
CA ASP A 72 9.75 17.20 -11.32
C ASP A 72 11.01 18.09 -11.25
N GLU A 73 11.25 18.89 -12.29
CA GLU A 73 12.42 19.78 -12.38
C GLU A 73 12.41 20.94 -11.37
N TYR A 74 11.27 21.25 -10.76
CA TYR A 74 11.11 22.29 -9.75
C TYR A 74 11.24 21.74 -8.33
N GLY A 75 11.28 20.42 -8.17
CA GLY A 75 11.31 19.74 -6.88
C GLY A 75 9.92 19.44 -6.32
N ASP A 76 8.85 19.71 -7.07
CA ASP A 76 7.49 19.33 -6.67
C ASP A 76 7.35 17.80 -6.75
N LEU A 77 6.69 17.21 -5.76
CA LEU A 77 6.44 15.77 -5.68
C LEU A 77 5.07 15.43 -6.26
N TRP A 78 5.06 14.82 -7.44
CA TRP A 78 3.86 14.30 -8.08
C TRP A 78 3.52 12.92 -7.53
N VAL A 79 2.28 12.70 -7.08
CA VAL A 79 1.84 11.44 -6.47
C VAL A 79 0.54 10.96 -7.09
N CYS A 80 0.51 9.69 -7.49
CA CYS A 80 -0.69 8.96 -7.88
C CYS A 80 -1.35 8.37 -6.63
N GLU A 81 -2.61 8.68 -6.38
CA GLU A 81 -3.36 8.22 -5.22
C GLU A 81 -4.49 7.28 -5.64
N MET A 82 -4.55 6.09 -5.02
CA MET A 82 -5.53 5.04 -5.32
C MET A 82 -6.50 4.86 -4.15
N ARG A 83 -7.37 5.84 -3.96
CA ARG A 83 -8.26 5.99 -2.80
C ARG A 83 -9.49 5.07 -2.82
N THR A 84 -9.86 4.54 -3.98
CA THR A 84 -11.07 3.71 -4.12
C THR A 84 -10.80 2.20 -4.16
N TYR A 85 -9.55 1.78 -4.21
CA TYR A 85 -9.19 0.37 -4.37
C TYR A 85 -9.56 -0.48 -3.14
N MET A 86 -10.32 -1.55 -3.36
CA MET A 86 -10.63 -2.61 -2.39
C MET A 86 -10.91 -2.10 -0.96
N ARG A 87 -11.76 -1.08 -0.82
CA ARG A 87 -12.15 -0.53 0.50
C ARG A 87 -12.90 -1.55 1.36
N ASP A 88 -13.52 -2.53 0.71
CA ASP A 88 -14.10 -3.73 1.32
C ASP A 88 -13.85 -4.95 0.42
N ALA A 89 -14.26 -6.13 0.90
CA ALA A 89 -14.07 -7.40 0.20
C ALA A 89 -14.84 -7.50 -1.14
N ASP A 90 -15.89 -6.69 -1.31
CA ASP A 90 -16.75 -6.67 -2.50
C ASP A 90 -16.37 -5.57 -3.50
N ALA A 91 -15.25 -4.86 -3.25
CA ALA A 91 -14.79 -3.74 -4.05
C ALA A 91 -15.84 -2.62 -4.21
N THR A 92 -16.65 -2.35 -3.18
CA THR A 92 -17.75 -1.38 -3.28
C THR A 92 -17.23 0.01 -3.63
N GLY A 93 -17.71 0.53 -4.75
CA GLY A 93 -17.35 1.87 -5.24
C GLY A 93 -15.92 1.97 -5.78
N GLU A 94 -15.24 0.86 -6.08
CA GLU A 94 -13.88 0.90 -6.65
C GLU A 94 -13.82 1.70 -7.96
N ALA A 95 -14.85 1.55 -8.79
CA ALA A 95 -14.97 2.26 -10.07
C ALA A 95 -15.42 3.73 -9.93
N GLU A 96 -15.69 4.23 -8.73
CA GLU A 96 -16.02 5.65 -8.52
C GLU A 96 -14.80 6.52 -8.83
N PRO A 97 -14.97 7.72 -9.40
CA PRO A 97 -13.87 8.64 -9.73
C PRO A 97 -13.33 9.34 -8.48
N GLY A 98 -12.78 8.57 -7.53
CA GLY A 98 -12.22 9.07 -6.27
C GLY A 98 -10.69 9.09 -6.23
N ASN A 99 -10.01 8.54 -7.24
CA ASN A 99 -8.56 8.56 -7.37
C ASN A 99 -8.07 9.92 -7.86
N ALA A 100 -6.82 10.28 -7.54
CA ALA A 100 -6.27 11.59 -7.88
C ALA A 100 -4.78 11.50 -8.23
N VAL A 101 -4.32 12.45 -9.03
CA VAL A 101 -2.90 12.82 -9.10
C VAL A 101 -2.78 14.14 -8.35
N VAL A 102 -1.87 14.20 -7.39
CA VAL A 102 -1.63 15.38 -6.55
C VAL A 102 -0.20 15.86 -6.72
N VAL A 103 0.03 17.14 -6.50
CA VAL A 103 1.35 17.77 -6.60
C VAL A 103 1.65 18.37 -5.24
N LEU A 104 2.71 17.91 -4.59
CA LEU A 104 3.11 18.41 -3.29
C LEU A 104 4.30 19.35 -3.43
N ARG A 105 4.32 20.44 -2.66
CA ARG A 105 5.37 21.46 -2.74
C ARG A 105 6.07 21.65 -1.41
N ASP A 106 7.38 21.75 -1.46
CA ASP A 106 8.25 22.22 -0.37
C ASP A 106 8.45 23.74 -0.56
N ASN A 107 7.92 24.52 0.36
CA ASN A 107 7.90 25.99 0.27
C ASN A 107 9.06 26.63 1.06
N ASP A 108 9.77 25.89 1.90
CA ASP A 108 10.84 26.40 2.76
C ASP A 108 12.22 25.77 2.53
N GLY A 109 12.29 24.73 1.68
CA GLY A 109 13.50 24.06 1.26
C GLY A 109 14.07 23.10 2.30
N ASP A 110 13.27 22.66 3.28
CA ASP A 110 13.70 21.71 4.31
C ASP A 110 13.66 20.24 3.85
N GLY A 111 13.14 19.97 2.65
CA GLY A 111 12.98 18.64 2.07
C GLY A 111 11.70 17.93 2.49
N ARG A 112 10.78 18.61 3.17
CA ARG A 112 9.42 18.15 3.50
C ARG A 112 8.42 18.96 2.69
N MET A 113 7.36 18.29 2.28
CA MET A 113 6.28 18.95 1.56
C MET A 113 5.36 19.68 2.55
N ASP A 114 4.92 20.87 2.17
CA ASP A 114 4.07 21.77 2.96
C ASP A 114 2.67 21.92 2.37
N GLU A 115 2.56 21.88 1.03
CA GLU A 115 1.36 22.21 0.28
C GLU A 115 0.97 21.08 -0.67
N ARG A 116 -0.33 21.01 -1.00
CA ARG A 116 -0.96 20.07 -1.93
C ARG A 116 -1.80 20.82 -2.97
#